data_AF-A0A0S7YK90-F1
#
_entry.id   AF-A0A0S7YK90-F1
#
_cell.length_a   1.000
_cell.length_b   1.000
_cell.length_c   1.000
_cell.angle_alpha   90.00
_cell.angle_beta   90.00
_cell.angle_gamma   90.00
#
_symmetry.space_group_name_H-M   'P 1'
#
loop_
_entity.id
_entity.type
_entity.pdbx_description
1 polymer ?
#
loop_
_entity_poly.entity_id
_entity_poly.type
_entity_poly.pdbx_seq_one_letter_code
_entity_poly.pdbx_strand_id
1 'polypeptide(L)'
;MTTNDASRRKPLWLSIEENILGLDSQDLSAANLEASIQRVAGELDNAGYNVSNHGGNLLQLRWVMSETSKVGRPLMKDVNTAIAALKLEDVADAYGATDRLINDIGKTWPKLKRSERRADVIKMVEQTRLDLLVAKAKELPGDEGIRLLIGEKVASSVITSRLEITEDKLKQVNAEIEKERAERARVAKLLEAVEGKPDEEKVKHLFDNSVSEDLIIEMAQVDQGAIAGAKKAMEAELKEKQRLAEEEAARKAAEAAGPALDDIPPEELLDHIEAIREIMEFSDQEKEIRVMCEQSAIPKALVDIAVSEPDKLDELEKQAEG
;
A
#
# COMPACT_ATOMS: atom_id res chain seq x y z
N MET A 1 -18.01 12.03 15.34
CA MET A 1 -19.28 12.77 15.46
C MET A 1 -19.32 13.82 14.37
N THR A 2 -20.02 13.54 13.27
CA THR A 2 -20.27 14.47 12.17
C THR A 2 -21.46 15.34 12.54
N THR A 3 -21.21 16.47 13.23
CA THR A 3 -22.22 17.52 13.31
C THR A 3 -22.33 18.18 11.95
N ASN A 4 -23.51 18.06 11.34
CA ASN A 4 -23.98 18.84 10.20
C ASN A 4 -23.73 20.34 10.47
N ASP A 5 -22.60 20.88 9.99
CA ASP A 5 -22.26 22.29 10.12
C ASP A 5 -22.83 23.12 8.95
N ALA A 6 -23.35 22.45 7.92
CA ALA A 6 -23.86 23.07 6.69
C ALA A 6 -25.12 23.95 6.88
N SER A 7 -25.77 23.91 8.05
CA SER A 7 -26.97 24.71 8.36
C SER A 7 -26.75 25.81 9.40
N ARG A 8 -25.54 25.95 9.95
CA ARG A 8 -25.26 27.03 10.91
C ARG A 8 -24.87 28.28 10.16
N ARG A 9 -25.79 29.25 10.21
CA ARG A 9 -25.56 30.63 9.80
C ARG A 9 -24.23 31.14 10.37
N LYS A 10 -23.43 31.79 9.53
CA LYS A 10 -22.14 32.39 9.93
C LYS A 10 -22.35 33.29 11.16
N PRO A 11 -21.45 33.26 12.16
CA PRO A 11 -21.55 34.14 13.31
C PRO A 11 -21.58 35.62 12.90
N LEU A 12 -22.40 36.42 13.58
CA LEU A 12 -22.53 37.85 13.28
C LEU A 12 -21.18 38.57 13.36
N TRP A 13 -20.36 38.25 14.36
CA TRP A 13 -19.06 38.90 14.54
C TRP A 13 -18.15 38.69 13.33
N LEU A 14 -18.13 37.49 12.74
CA LEU A 14 -17.30 37.20 11.58
C LEU A 14 -17.84 37.91 10.34
N SER A 15 -19.18 37.95 10.18
CA SER A 15 -19.82 38.68 9.08
C SER A 15 -19.56 40.18 9.16
N ILE A 16 -19.56 40.76 10.37
CA ILE A 16 -19.16 42.16 10.58
C ILE A 16 -17.72 42.38 10.09
N GLU A 17 -16.78 41.58 10.55
CA GLU A 17 -15.36 41.75 10.22
C GLU A 17 -15.06 41.54 8.73
N GLU A 18 -15.78 40.63 8.06
CA GLU A 18 -15.67 40.42 6.60
C GLU A 18 -16.15 41.63 5.79
N ASN A 19 -17.26 42.25 6.18
CA ASN A 19 -17.73 43.48 5.51
C ASN A 19 -16.77 44.65 5.79
N ILE A 20 -16.23 44.74 7.00
CA ILE A 20 -15.22 45.74 7.38
C ILE A 20 -13.92 45.55 6.60
N LEU A 21 -13.52 44.30 6.32
CA LEU A 21 -12.33 44.01 5.52
C LEU A 21 -12.40 44.60 4.10
N GLY A 22 -13.60 44.75 3.55
CA GLY A 22 -13.85 45.36 2.24
C GLY A 22 -13.83 46.89 2.24
N LEU A 23 -13.69 47.54 3.40
CA LEU A 23 -13.63 48.99 3.52
C LEU A 23 -12.21 49.52 3.26
N ASP A 24 -12.13 50.72 2.69
CA ASP A 24 -10.85 51.41 2.52
C ASP A 24 -10.52 52.35 3.70
N SER A 25 -9.36 53.03 3.65
CA SER A 25 -8.96 53.96 4.70
C SER A 25 -9.84 55.22 4.80
N GLN A 26 -10.50 55.62 3.70
CA GLN A 26 -11.39 56.78 3.68
C GLN A 26 -12.73 56.45 4.33
N ASP A 27 -13.24 55.24 4.15
CA ASP A 27 -14.44 54.70 4.81
C ASP A 27 -14.29 54.68 6.35
N LEU A 28 -13.06 54.49 6.84
CA LEU A 28 -12.74 54.43 8.28
C LEU A 28 -12.43 55.80 8.90
N SER A 29 -12.47 56.87 8.11
CA SER A 29 -12.23 58.24 8.59
C SER A 29 -13.37 58.72 9.48
N ALA A 30 -13.08 59.63 10.41
CA ALA A 30 -14.08 60.15 11.34
C ALA A 30 -15.28 60.83 10.62
N ALA A 31 -15.06 61.42 9.45
CA ALA A 31 -16.10 62.07 8.66
C ALA A 31 -17.07 61.07 8.01
N ASN A 32 -16.58 59.88 7.64
CA ASN A 32 -17.36 58.87 6.91
C ASN A 32 -17.83 57.71 7.81
N LEU A 33 -17.33 57.61 9.05
CA LEU A 33 -17.51 56.45 9.91
C LEU A 33 -18.99 56.06 10.10
N GLU A 34 -19.86 57.03 10.35
CA GLU A 34 -21.30 56.77 10.53
C GLU A 34 -21.96 56.29 9.23
N ALA A 35 -21.61 56.90 8.09
CA ALA A 35 -22.14 56.48 6.79
C ALA A 35 -21.70 55.04 6.47
N SER A 36 -20.44 54.71 6.74
CA SER A 36 -19.90 53.35 6.61
C SER A 36 -20.61 52.35 7.54
N ILE A 37 -20.89 52.73 8.80
CA ILE A 37 -21.67 51.91 9.74
C ILE A 37 -23.07 51.62 9.18
N GLN A 38 -23.77 52.63 8.66
CA GLN A 38 -25.11 52.45 8.10
C GLN A 38 -25.09 51.56 6.84
N ARG A 39 -24.09 51.74 5.98
CA ARG A 39 -23.88 50.89 4.81
C ARG A 39 -23.69 49.42 5.19
N VAL A 40 -22.72 49.15 6.09
CA VAL A 40 -22.45 47.78 6.55
C VAL A 40 -23.65 47.19 7.30
N ALA A 41 -24.39 47.98 8.07
CA ALA A 41 -25.62 47.52 8.72
C ALA A 41 -26.66 47.05 7.68
N GLY A 42 -26.87 47.83 6.61
CA GLY A 42 -27.77 47.45 5.51
C GLY A 42 -27.33 46.19 4.76
N GLU A 43 -26.02 46.03 4.50
CA GLU A 43 -25.45 44.81 3.92
C GLU A 43 -25.70 43.59 4.81
N LEU A 44 -25.51 43.74 6.13
CA LEU A 44 -25.79 42.69 7.11
C LEU A 44 -27.29 42.39 7.25
N ASP A 45 -28.16 43.39 7.12
CA ASP A 45 -29.61 43.20 7.10
C ASP A 45 -30.08 42.38 5.91
N ASN A 46 -29.53 42.66 4.71
CA ASN A 46 -29.79 41.88 3.50
C ASN A 46 -29.33 40.43 3.66
N ALA A 47 -28.26 40.19 4.41
CA ALA A 47 -27.82 38.85 4.82
C ALA A 47 -28.67 38.25 5.98
N GLY A 48 -29.70 38.96 6.43
CA GLY A 48 -30.71 38.56 7.41
C GLY A 48 -30.35 38.85 8.88
N TYR A 49 -29.27 39.59 9.16
CA TYR A 49 -28.71 39.71 10.54
C TYR A 49 -29.49 40.72 11.39
N ASN A 50 -30.36 41.50 10.75
CA ASN A 50 -31.23 42.47 11.38
C ASN A 50 -30.44 43.42 12.30
N VAL A 51 -29.29 43.89 11.84
CA VAL A 51 -28.37 44.78 12.54
C VAL A 51 -28.99 46.16 12.73
N SER A 52 -29.60 46.75 11.69
CA SER A 52 -30.17 48.12 11.82
C SER A 52 -31.37 48.18 12.77
N ASN A 53 -32.21 47.13 12.78
CA ASN A 53 -33.41 47.08 13.62
C ASN A 53 -33.18 46.40 14.98
N HIS A 54 -31.95 45.96 15.30
CA HIS A 54 -31.60 45.37 16.59
C HIS A 54 -30.48 46.17 17.27
N GLY A 55 -30.83 46.98 18.27
CA GLY A 55 -29.91 47.90 18.93
C GLY A 55 -28.63 47.26 19.47
N GLY A 56 -28.70 46.03 19.98
CA GLY A 56 -27.52 45.29 20.43
C GLY A 56 -26.56 44.91 19.29
N ASN A 57 -27.09 44.56 18.12
CA ASN A 57 -26.29 44.19 16.95
C ASN A 57 -25.66 45.44 16.34
N LEU A 58 -26.42 46.53 16.27
CA LEU A 58 -25.91 47.84 15.83
C LEU A 58 -24.78 48.34 16.73
N LEU A 59 -24.94 48.21 18.06
CA LEU A 59 -23.88 48.57 19.02
C LEU A 59 -22.63 47.71 18.82
N GLN A 60 -22.79 46.41 18.57
CA GLN A 60 -21.66 45.53 18.25
C GLN A 60 -20.91 46.01 17.01
N LEU A 61 -21.61 46.31 15.91
CA LEU A 61 -21.01 46.85 14.68
C LEU A 61 -20.28 48.18 14.95
N ARG A 62 -20.92 49.12 15.65
CA ARG A 62 -20.33 50.41 16.02
C ARG A 62 -19.03 50.24 16.81
N TRP A 63 -18.99 49.30 17.76
CA TRP A 63 -17.78 49.05 18.53
C TRP A 63 -16.65 48.48 17.68
N VAL A 64 -16.94 47.52 16.79
CA VAL A 64 -15.91 46.95 15.89
C VAL A 64 -15.40 48.01 14.91
N MET A 65 -16.28 48.84 14.35
CA MET A 65 -15.90 49.96 13.47
C MET A 65 -15.03 51.00 14.20
N SER A 66 -15.36 51.32 15.45
CA SER A 66 -14.54 52.23 16.28
C SER A 66 -13.16 51.65 16.59
N GLU A 67 -13.07 50.36 16.93
CA GLU A 67 -11.79 49.67 17.15
C GLU A 67 -10.97 49.63 15.85
N THR A 68 -11.61 49.33 14.73
CA THR A 68 -10.98 49.31 13.41
C THR A 68 -10.41 50.67 13.03
N SER A 69 -11.18 51.73 13.21
CA SER A 69 -10.73 53.11 12.98
C SER A 69 -9.54 53.48 13.88
N LYS A 70 -9.54 53.07 15.16
CA LYS A 70 -8.44 53.31 16.11
C LYS A 70 -7.16 52.56 15.74
N VAL A 71 -7.26 51.30 15.33
CA VAL A 71 -6.11 50.48 14.93
C VAL A 71 -5.62 50.84 13.51
N GLY A 72 -6.48 51.48 12.71
CA GLY A 72 -6.18 51.92 11.35
C GLY A 72 -6.23 50.80 10.31
N ARG A 73 -6.69 49.60 10.68
CA ARG A 73 -6.86 48.46 9.78
C ARG A 73 -7.85 47.43 10.36
N PRO A 74 -8.51 46.60 9.54
CA PRO A 74 -9.43 45.54 9.99
C PRO A 74 -8.74 44.39 10.73
N LEU A 75 -9.40 43.78 11.72
CA LEU A 75 -8.92 42.58 12.42
C LEU A 75 -8.66 41.43 11.44
N MET A 76 -9.57 41.18 10.51
CA MET A 76 -9.45 40.06 9.56
C MET A 76 -8.24 40.21 8.64
N LYS A 77 -7.68 41.41 8.46
CA LYS A 77 -6.41 41.59 7.75
C LYS A 77 -5.25 40.95 8.52
N ASP A 78 -5.17 41.18 9.83
CA ASP A 78 -4.14 40.59 10.68
C ASP A 78 -4.33 39.07 10.79
N VAL A 79 -5.58 38.59 10.94
CA VAL A 79 -5.90 37.15 10.99
C VAL A 79 -5.52 36.46 9.68
N ASN A 80 -5.93 36.99 8.52
CA ASN A 80 -5.62 36.40 7.23
C ASN A 80 -4.11 36.39 6.95
N THR A 81 -3.40 37.45 7.36
CA THR A 81 -1.93 37.51 7.21
C THR A 81 -1.25 36.44 8.07
N ALA A 82 -1.68 36.28 9.32
CA ALA A 82 -1.14 35.24 10.21
C ALA A 82 -1.44 33.83 9.67
N ILE A 83 -2.67 33.60 9.21
CA ILE A 83 -3.09 32.32 8.60
C ILE A 83 -2.25 32.01 7.36
N ALA A 84 -2.06 32.98 6.47
CA ALA A 84 -1.29 32.79 5.23
C ALA A 84 0.20 32.48 5.49
N ALA A 85 0.72 32.82 6.67
CA ALA A 85 2.10 32.52 7.06
C ALA A 85 2.26 31.11 7.67
N LEU A 86 1.17 30.41 7.98
CA LEU A 86 1.21 29.08 8.58
C LEU A 86 1.74 28.03 7.61
N LYS A 87 2.57 27.11 8.11
CA LYS A 87 3.02 25.92 7.41
C LYS A 87 2.38 24.66 7.99
N LEU A 88 2.55 23.51 7.32
CA LEU A 88 2.00 22.23 7.77
C LEU A 88 2.47 21.85 9.17
N GLU A 89 3.72 22.16 9.51
CA GLU A 89 4.31 21.90 10.82
C GLU A 89 3.67 22.77 11.91
N ASP A 90 3.32 24.01 11.57
CA ASP A 90 2.70 24.94 12.51
C ASP A 90 1.29 24.50 12.89
N VAL A 91 0.56 23.90 11.95
CA VAL A 91 -0.85 23.48 12.11
C VAL A 91 -1.02 22.00 12.44
N ALA A 92 0.07 21.26 12.65
CA ALA A 92 0.02 19.86 13.07
C ALA A 92 -0.79 19.71 14.38
N ASP A 93 -0.63 20.68 15.30
CA ASP A 93 -1.54 20.89 16.43
C ASP A 93 -2.43 22.12 16.17
N ALA A 94 -3.60 21.89 15.61
CA ALA A 94 -4.56 22.95 15.28
C ALA A 94 -4.98 23.78 16.50
N TYR A 95 -5.09 23.17 17.69
CA TYR A 95 -5.48 23.88 18.91
C TYR A 95 -4.34 24.75 19.42
N GLY A 96 -3.12 24.22 19.46
CA GLY A 96 -1.93 24.98 19.82
C GLY A 96 -1.66 26.14 18.86
N ALA A 97 -1.81 25.92 17.55
CA ALA A 97 -1.70 26.96 16.53
C ALA A 97 -2.73 28.07 16.73
N THR A 98 -3.98 27.69 16.99
CA THR A 98 -5.08 28.62 17.31
C THR A 98 -4.73 29.46 18.55
N ASP A 99 -4.22 28.84 19.61
CA ASP A 99 -3.88 29.56 20.83
C ASP A 99 -2.76 30.57 20.62
N ARG A 100 -1.73 30.22 19.85
CA ARG A 100 -0.67 31.17 19.48
C ARG A 100 -1.24 32.34 18.69
N LEU A 101 -2.05 32.06 17.67
CA LEU A 101 -2.68 33.07 16.82
C LEU A 101 -3.57 34.03 17.62
N ILE A 102 -4.46 33.50 18.48
CA ILE A 102 -5.35 34.31 19.33
C ILE A 102 -4.53 35.15 20.31
N ASN A 103 -3.47 34.59 20.91
CA ASN A 103 -2.66 35.32 21.88
C ASN A 103 -1.87 36.46 21.24
N ASP A 104 -1.30 36.24 20.06
CA ASP A 104 -0.50 37.25 19.37
C ASP A 104 -1.36 38.35 18.77
N ILE A 105 -2.38 38.00 17.98
CA ILE A 105 -3.29 38.98 17.38
C ILE A 105 -4.11 39.67 18.48
N GLY A 106 -4.47 38.94 19.53
CA GLY A 106 -5.23 39.46 20.67
C GLY A 106 -4.49 40.48 21.53
N LYS A 107 -3.18 40.73 21.30
CA LYS A 107 -2.46 41.88 21.87
C LYS A 107 -2.98 43.19 21.27
N THR A 108 -3.23 43.20 19.96
CA THR A 108 -3.82 44.33 19.22
C THR A 108 -5.34 44.32 19.30
N TRP A 109 -5.94 43.13 19.30
CA TRP A 109 -7.39 42.93 19.22
C TRP A 109 -7.93 42.13 20.42
N PRO A 110 -8.07 42.73 21.62
CA PRO A 110 -8.45 42.01 22.83
C PRO A 110 -9.76 41.21 22.71
N LYS A 111 -10.72 41.67 21.91
CA LYS A 111 -11.99 40.94 21.68
C LYS A 111 -11.81 39.61 20.96
N LEU A 112 -10.71 39.38 20.23
CA LEU A 112 -10.40 38.08 19.64
C LEU A 112 -10.22 36.99 20.70
N LYS A 113 -9.77 37.36 21.91
CA LYS A 113 -9.55 36.44 23.03
C LYS A 113 -10.83 35.92 23.68
N ARG A 114 -12.01 36.43 23.28
CA ARG A 114 -13.28 35.94 23.80
C ARG A 114 -13.48 34.48 23.41
N SER A 115 -13.93 33.67 24.35
CA SER A 115 -14.19 32.25 24.15
C SER A 115 -15.14 31.97 22.98
N GLU A 116 -16.11 32.85 22.75
CA GLU A 116 -17.08 32.75 21.65
C GLU A 116 -16.43 32.74 20.24
N ARG A 117 -15.27 33.40 20.07
CA ARG A 117 -14.57 33.47 18.77
C ARG A 117 -13.58 32.32 18.57
N ARG A 118 -13.20 31.61 19.64
CA ARG A 118 -12.18 30.57 19.60
C ARG A 118 -12.56 29.43 18.65
N ALA A 119 -13.81 28.97 18.70
CA ALA A 119 -14.29 27.89 17.83
C ALA A 119 -14.18 28.24 16.34
N ASP A 120 -14.48 29.49 15.98
CA ASP A 120 -14.40 29.95 14.60
C ASP A 120 -12.95 30.09 14.13
N VAL A 121 -12.04 30.57 14.99
CA VAL A 121 -10.61 30.63 14.67
C VAL A 121 -10.03 29.21 14.50
N ILE A 122 -10.44 28.25 15.33
CA ILE A 122 -10.06 26.84 15.17
C ILE A 122 -10.47 26.34 13.78
N LYS A 123 -11.72 26.61 13.36
CA LYS A 123 -12.19 26.22 12.02
C LYS A 123 -11.34 26.85 10.90
N MET A 124 -10.92 28.10 11.04
CA MET A 124 -10.04 28.74 10.06
C MET A 124 -8.67 28.06 9.97
N VAL A 125 -8.08 27.70 11.12
CA VAL A 125 -6.80 26.99 11.19
C VAL A 125 -6.92 25.57 10.63
N GLU A 126 -7.99 24.85 10.96
CA GLU A 126 -8.26 23.52 10.40
C GLU A 126 -8.48 23.55 8.88
N GLN A 127 -9.21 24.56 8.38
CA GLN A 127 -9.39 24.78 6.95
C GLN A 127 -8.05 25.08 6.26
N THR A 128 -7.20 25.89 6.89
CA THR A 128 -5.84 26.18 6.38
C THR A 128 -4.98 24.93 6.33
N ARG A 129 -5.01 24.08 7.37
CA ARG A 129 -4.33 22.79 7.36
C ARG A 129 -4.80 21.93 6.19
N LEU A 130 -6.12 21.85 5.97
CA LEU A 130 -6.68 21.11 4.85
C LEU A 130 -6.19 21.66 3.51
N ASP A 131 -6.20 22.98 3.32
CA ASP A 131 -5.73 23.62 2.09
C ASP A 131 -4.24 23.36 1.83
N LEU A 132 -3.40 23.40 2.88
CA LEU A 132 -1.98 23.06 2.80
C LEU A 132 -1.76 21.58 2.47
N LEU A 133 -2.54 20.67 3.07
CA LEU A 133 -2.47 19.23 2.76
C LEU A 133 -2.88 18.95 1.32
N VAL A 134 -3.93 19.61 0.83
CA VAL A 134 -4.37 19.50 -0.57
C VAL A 134 -3.32 20.04 -1.52
N ALA A 135 -2.71 21.19 -1.21
CA ALA A 135 -1.62 21.75 -2.01
C ALA A 135 -0.46 20.76 -2.12
N LYS A 136 0.01 20.22 -0.99
CA LYS A 136 1.05 19.19 -0.96
C LYS A 136 0.64 17.92 -1.74
N ALA A 137 -0.60 17.46 -1.59
CA ALA A 137 -1.09 16.30 -2.31
C ALA A 137 -1.09 16.49 -3.83
N LYS A 138 -1.38 17.70 -4.33
CA LYS A 138 -1.35 18.03 -5.76
C LYS A 138 0.07 18.06 -6.35
N GLU A 139 1.09 18.28 -5.52
CA GLU A 139 2.49 18.25 -5.95
C GLU A 139 3.07 16.83 -6.03
N LEU A 140 2.41 15.84 -5.41
CA LEU A 140 2.87 14.46 -5.41
C LEU A 140 2.48 13.74 -6.72
N PRO A 141 3.37 12.89 -7.27
CA PRO A 141 3.10 12.18 -8.51
C PRO A 141 2.09 11.04 -8.31
N GLY A 142 1.30 10.77 -9.35
CA GLY A 142 0.39 9.61 -9.40
C GLY A 142 -0.64 9.62 -8.26
N ASP A 143 -0.76 8.48 -7.58
CA ASP A 143 -1.75 8.26 -6.52
C ASP A 143 -1.24 8.62 -5.12
N GLU A 144 0.01 9.08 -5.00
CA GLU A 144 0.64 9.40 -3.72
C GLU A 144 -0.06 10.56 -3.00
N GLY A 145 -0.57 11.53 -3.74
CA GLY A 145 -1.40 12.61 -3.18
C GLY A 145 -2.69 12.08 -2.54
N ILE A 146 -3.33 11.09 -3.17
CA ILE A 146 -4.55 10.45 -2.65
C ILE A 146 -4.22 9.64 -1.40
N ARG A 147 -3.14 8.84 -1.45
CA ARG A 147 -2.64 8.06 -0.31
C ARG A 147 -2.34 8.95 0.90
N LEU A 148 -1.67 10.09 0.70
CA LEU A 148 -1.37 11.05 1.76
C LEU A 148 -2.65 11.56 2.45
N LEU A 149 -3.65 12.00 1.69
CA LEU A 149 -4.89 12.52 2.26
C LEU A 149 -5.71 11.45 3.00
N ILE A 150 -5.69 10.20 2.50
CA ILE A 150 -6.30 9.06 3.20
C ILE A 150 -5.57 8.80 4.53
N GLY A 151 -4.23 8.83 4.53
CA GLY A 151 -3.41 8.68 5.74
C GLY A 151 -3.69 9.75 6.79
N GLU A 152 -3.86 11.00 6.36
CA GLU A 152 -4.27 12.14 7.19
C GLU A 152 -5.75 12.11 7.61
N LYS A 153 -6.49 11.07 7.24
CA LYS A 153 -7.91 10.85 7.56
C LYS A 153 -8.84 11.95 7.03
N VAL A 154 -8.50 12.54 5.88
CA VAL A 154 -9.37 13.50 5.19
C VAL A 154 -10.59 12.78 4.65
N ALA A 155 -11.78 13.40 4.78
CA ALA A 155 -13.03 12.80 4.34
C ALA A 155 -13.04 12.56 2.82
N SER A 156 -13.60 11.42 2.38
CA SER A 156 -13.62 10.98 0.98
C SER A 156 -14.23 12.02 0.05
N SER A 157 -15.34 12.65 0.45
CA SER A 157 -16.02 13.70 -0.31
C SER A 157 -15.18 14.96 -0.49
N VAL A 158 -14.33 15.27 0.49
CA VAL A 158 -13.40 16.40 0.42
C VAL A 158 -12.25 16.06 -0.52
N ILE A 159 -11.71 14.84 -0.47
CA ILE A 159 -10.65 14.38 -1.37
C ILE A 159 -11.11 14.45 -2.82
N THR A 160 -12.26 13.86 -3.15
CA THR A 160 -12.79 13.87 -4.53
C THR A 160 -13.04 15.28 -5.03
N SER A 161 -13.64 16.14 -4.19
CA SER A 161 -13.91 17.53 -4.56
C SER A 161 -12.66 18.38 -4.72
N ARG A 162 -11.66 18.26 -3.83
CA ARG A 162 -10.49 19.15 -3.80
C ARG A 162 -9.39 18.74 -4.76
N LEU A 163 -9.25 17.43 -5.02
CA LEU A 163 -8.35 16.90 -6.03
C LEU A 163 -9.00 16.78 -7.42
N GLU A 164 -10.31 17.05 -7.53
CA GLU A 164 -11.05 16.97 -8.79
C GLU A 164 -10.97 15.56 -9.43
N ILE A 165 -11.01 14.53 -8.58
CA ILE A 165 -10.97 13.12 -9.00
C ILE A 165 -12.34 12.45 -8.89
N THR A 166 -12.52 11.35 -9.62
CA THR A 166 -13.74 10.55 -9.54
C THR A 166 -13.78 9.68 -8.29
N GLU A 167 -14.99 9.31 -7.87
CA GLU A 167 -15.18 8.36 -6.77
C GLU A 167 -14.57 6.99 -7.09
N ASP A 168 -14.62 6.58 -8.36
CA ASP A 168 -14.04 5.31 -8.82
C ASP A 168 -12.52 5.30 -8.66
N LYS A 169 -11.84 6.41 -8.97
CA LYS A 169 -10.40 6.53 -8.75
C LYS A 169 -10.04 6.44 -7.28
N LEU A 170 -10.82 7.10 -6.41
CA LEU A 170 -10.62 7.01 -4.96
C LEU A 170 -10.87 5.57 -4.44
N LYS A 171 -11.88 4.87 -4.97
CA LYS A 171 -12.13 3.46 -4.64
C LYS A 171 -10.99 2.55 -5.05
N GLN A 172 -10.42 2.75 -6.24
CA GLN A 172 -9.25 2.01 -6.70
C GLN A 172 -8.07 2.14 -5.73
N VAL A 173 -7.70 3.36 -5.37
CA VAL A 173 -6.57 3.62 -4.46
C VAL A 173 -6.84 3.01 -3.06
N ASN A 174 -8.06 3.11 -2.55
CA ASN A 174 -8.42 2.44 -1.29
C ASN A 174 -8.29 0.91 -1.39
N ALA A 175 -8.71 0.30 -2.50
CA ALA A 175 -8.55 -1.13 -2.70
C ALA A 175 -7.08 -1.56 -2.78
N GLU A 176 -6.22 -0.76 -3.39
CA GLU A 176 -4.77 -0.99 -3.40
C GLU A 176 -4.17 -0.90 -1.99
N ILE A 177 -4.50 0.16 -1.23
CA ILE A 177 -4.06 0.31 0.18
C ILE A 177 -4.53 -0.88 1.03
N GLU A 178 -5.77 -1.34 0.87
CA GLU A 178 -6.29 -2.49 1.62
C GLU A 178 -5.58 -3.80 1.24
N LYS A 179 -5.24 -4.00 -0.05
CA LYS A 179 -4.41 -5.14 -0.46
C LYS A 179 -3.02 -5.09 0.15
N GLU A 180 -2.37 -3.92 0.14
CA GLU A 180 -1.06 -3.71 0.77
C GLU A 180 -1.11 -3.99 2.28
N ARG A 181 -2.16 -3.53 2.97
CA ARG A 181 -2.38 -3.81 4.40
C ARG A 181 -2.62 -5.29 4.68
N ALA A 182 -3.44 -5.94 3.86
CA ALA A 182 -3.69 -7.38 3.97
C ALA A 182 -2.39 -8.18 3.76
N GLU A 183 -1.57 -7.79 2.80
CA GLU A 183 -0.27 -8.40 2.55
C GLU A 183 0.68 -8.18 3.72
N ARG A 184 0.80 -6.95 4.26
CA ARG A 184 1.59 -6.68 5.46
C ARG A 184 1.12 -7.49 6.67
N ALA A 185 -0.19 -7.66 6.84
CA ALA A 185 -0.76 -8.50 7.90
C ALA A 185 -0.45 -10.00 7.68
N ARG A 186 -0.43 -10.47 6.43
CA ARG A 186 0.02 -11.82 6.08
C ARG A 186 1.50 -12.01 6.43
N VAL A 187 2.35 -11.06 6.02
CA VAL A 187 3.80 -11.09 6.30
C VAL A 187 4.06 -11.05 7.80
N ALA A 188 3.34 -10.24 8.57
CA ALA A 188 3.46 -10.21 10.03
C ALA A 188 3.19 -11.58 10.66
N LYS A 189 2.14 -12.28 10.23
CA LYS A 189 1.85 -13.65 10.69
C LYS A 189 2.93 -14.66 10.30
N LEU A 190 3.53 -14.51 9.11
CA LEU A 190 4.65 -15.37 8.70
C LEU A 190 5.88 -15.11 9.57
N LEU A 191 6.14 -13.85 9.94
CA LEU A 191 7.24 -13.47 10.84
C LEU A 191 7.05 -14.02 12.26
N GLU A 192 5.83 -14.07 12.77
CA GLU A 192 5.52 -14.72 14.06
C GLU A 192 5.92 -16.21 14.06
N ALA A 193 5.72 -16.93 12.94
CA ALA A 193 6.08 -18.35 12.83
C ALA A 193 7.59 -18.61 12.84
N VAL A 194 8.40 -17.57 12.56
CA VAL A 194 9.86 -17.62 12.54
C VAL A 194 10.50 -16.72 13.59
N GLU A 195 9.74 -16.37 14.63
CA GLU A 195 10.24 -15.57 15.74
C GLU A 195 11.44 -16.27 16.41
N GLY A 196 12.51 -15.51 16.67
CA GLY A 196 13.74 -16.01 17.29
C GLY A 196 14.68 -16.80 16.37
N LYS A 197 14.32 -17.02 15.10
CA LYS A 197 15.20 -17.67 14.11
C LYS A 197 16.27 -16.69 13.56
N PRO A 198 17.38 -17.19 13.00
CA PRO A 198 18.34 -16.34 12.30
C PRO A 198 17.72 -15.71 11.06
N ASP A 199 18.24 -14.55 10.66
CA ASP A 199 17.66 -13.77 9.57
C ASP A 199 17.66 -14.52 8.23
N GLU A 200 18.65 -15.39 7.99
CA GLU A 200 18.65 -16.26 6.82
C GLU A 200 17.41 -17.18 6.78
N GLU A 201 17.04 -17.82 7.89
CA GLU A 201 15.86 -18.69 7.96
C GLU A 201 14.55 -17.90 7.84
N LYS A 202 14.49 -16.71 8.43
CA LYS A 202 13.32 -15.83 8.27
C LYS A 202 13.13 -15.46 6.81
N VAL A 203 14.20 -15.04 6.14
CA VAL A 203 14.16 -14.63 4.74
C VAL A 203 13.79 -15.80 3.82
N LYS A 204 14.37 -16.99 4.03
CA LYS A 204 13.99 -18.21 3.28
C LYS A 204 12.49 -18.49 3.43
N HIS A 205 11.98 -18.47 4.66
CA HIS A 205 10.56 -18.71 4.91
C HIS A 205 9.65 -17.70 4.20
N LEU A 206 10.03 -16.43 4.16
CA LEU A 206 9.27 -15.40 3.47
C LEU A 206 9.31 -15.55 1.94
N PHE A 207 10.45 -15.94 1.37
CA PHE A 207 10.54 -16.25 -0.06
C PHE A 207 9.74 -17.48 -0.46
N ASP A 208 9.76 -18.54 0.34
CA ASP A 208 8.94 -19.73 0.11
C ASP A 208 7.44 -19.41 0.11
N ASN A 209 7.04 -18.35 0.83
CA ASN A 209 5.68 -17.82 0.87
C ASN A 209 5.43 -16.69 -0.13
N SER A 210 6.31 -16.52 -1.13
CA SER A 210 6.17 -15.55 -2.23
C SER A 210 6.04 -14.09 -1.76
N VAL A 211 6.73 -13.70 -0.69
CA VAL A 211 6.79 -12.30 -0.24
C VAL A 211 7.85 -11.55 -1.07
N SER A 212 7.56 -10.30 -1.45
CA SER A 212 8.50 -9.47 -2.21
C SER A 212 9.70 -9.03 -1.36
N GLU A 213 10.85 -8.83 -2.00
CA GLU A 213 12.09 -8.38 -1.32
C GLU A 213 11.90 -7.09 -0.54
N ASP A 214 11.23 -6.09 -1.13
CA ASP A 214 10.98 -4.80 -0.49
C ASP A 214 10.19 -4.96 0.82
N LEU A 215 9.17 -5.82 0.82
CA LEU A 215 8.38 -6.11 2.03
C LEU A 215 9.17 -6.94 3.05
N ILE A 216 10.06 -7.83 2.60
CA ILE A 216 10.93 -8.59 3.51
C ILE A 216 11.89 -7.63 4.23
N ILE A 217 12.55 -6.75 3.48
CA ILE A 217 13.48 -5.77 4.06
C ILE A 217 12.73 -4.85 5.04
N GLU A 218 11.57 -4.34 4.65
CA GLU A 218 10.77 -3.44 5.48
C GLU A 218 10.26 -4.11 6.77
N MET A 219 9.63 -5.28 6.65
CA MET A 219 8.91 -5.92 7.76
C MET A 219 9.80 -6.80 8.63
N ALA A 220 10.77 -7.51 8.04
CA ALA A 220 11.69 -8.39 8.77
C ALA A 220 12.90 -7.63 9.33
N GLN A 221 13.08 -6.37 8.94
CA GLN A 221 14.20 -5.50 9.36
C GLN A 221 15.58 -6.10 9.06
N VAL A 222 15.68 -6.81 7.94
CA VAL A 222 16.92 -7.46 7.49
C VAL A 222 17.64 -6.59 6.47
N ASP A 223 18.96 -6.71 6.38
CA ASP A 223 19.74 -6.03 5.36
C ASP A 223 19.77 -6.80 4.03
N GLN A 224 20.25 -6.12 2.98
CA GLN A 224 20.42 -6.71 1.65
C GLN A 224 21.37 -7.91 1.64
N GLY A 225 22.33 -7.97 2.58
CA GLY A 225 23.27 -9.07 2.73
C GLY A 225 22.60 -10.37 3.19
N ALA A 226 21.69 -10.28 4.14
CA ALA A 226 20.86 -11.41 4.58
C ALA A 226 19.97 -11.94 3.43
N ILE A 227 19.40 -11.05 2.60
CA ILE A 227 18.66 -11.42 1.39
C ILE A 227 19.54 -12.19 0.41
N ALA A 228 20.72 -11.66 0.09
CA ALA A 228 21.64 -12.29 -0.85
C ALA A 228 22.14 -13.66 -0.34
N GLY A 229 22.44 -13.77 0.96
CA GLY A 229 22.83 -15.01 1.61
C GLY A 229 21.73 -16.07 1.50
N ALA A 230 20.50 -15.73 1.85
CA ALA A 230 19.36 -16.63 1.78
C ALA A 230 19.10 -17.12 0.35
N LYS A 231 19.12 -16.24 -0.66
CA LYS A 231 18.97 -16.63 -2.07
C LYS A 231 20.04 -17.62 -2.52
N LYS A 232 21.30 -17.37 -2.16
CA LYS A 232 22.41 -18.26 -2.50
C LYS A 232 22.27 -19.63 -1.84
N ALA A 233 21.83 -19.65 -0.58
CA ALA A 233 21.58 -20.89 0.14
C ALA A 233 20.39 -21.67 -0.47
N MET A 234 19.30 -20.99 -0.84
CA MET A 234 18.15 -21.60 -1.53
C MET A 234 18.53 -22.18 -2.91
N GLU A 235 19.36 -21.46 -3.68
CA GLU A 235 19.85 -21.96 -4.97
C GLU A 235 20.71 -23.22 -4.80
N ALA A 236 21.56 -23.26 -3.77
CA ALA A 236 22.37 -24.43 -3.46
C ALA A 236 21.50 -25.63 -3.04
N GLU A 237 20.49 -25.42 -2.20
CA GLU A 237 19.53 -26.45 -1.79
C GLU A 237 18.72 -27.00 -2.98
N LEU A 238 18.35 -26.14 -3.93
CA LEU A 238 17.64 -26.57 -5.15
C LEU A 238 18.53 -27.44 -6.05
N LYS A 239 19.80 -27.04 -6.25
CA LYS A 239 20.77 -27.83 -7.02
C LYS A 239 21.02 -29.20 -6.38
N GLU A 240 21.10 -29.27 -5.06
CA GLU A 240 21.27 -30.55 -4.37
C GLU A 240 20.02 -31.43 -4.50
N LYS A 241 18.82 -30.86 -4.38
CA LYS A 241 17.56 -31.59 -4.64
C LYS A 241 17.50 -32.13 -6.08
N GLN A 242 17.96 -31.36 -7.07
CA GLN A 242 18.04 -31.80 -8.45
C GLN A 242 19.02 -32.97 -8.61
N ARG A 243 20.22 -32.86 -8.03
CA ARG A 243 21.22 -33.94 -8.05
C ARG A 243 20.67 -35.24 -7.45
N LEU A 244 19.99 -35.16 -6.31
CA LEU A 244 19.38 -36.32 -5.66
C LEU A 244 18.24 -36.92 -6.48
N ALA A 245 17.41 -36.08 -7.12
CA ALA A 245 16.36 -36.56 -8.01
C ALA A 245 16.93 -37.23 -9.27
N GLU A 246 18.02 -36.71 -9.83
CA GLU A 246 18.75 -37.32 -10.94
C GLU A 246 19.39 -38.66 -10.53
N GLU A 247 20.00 -38.73 -9.34
CA GLU A 247 20.58 -39.96 -8.80
C GLU A 247 19.49 -41.02 -8.54
N GLU A 248 18.34 -40.63 -7.98
CA GLU A 248 17.22 -41.54 -7.77
C GLU A 248 16.59 -41.99 -9.10
N ALA A 249 16.47 -41.09 -10.08
CA ALA A 249 16.01 -41.42 -11.41
C ALA A 249 16.98 -42.37 -12.12
N ALA A 250 18.29 -42.14 -11.99
CA ALA A 250 19.33 -43.03 -12.52
C ALA A 250 19.30 -44.41 -11.84
N ARG A 251 19.13 -44.46 -10.52
CA ARG A 251 18.97 -45.73 -9.79
C ARG A 251 17.73 -46.49 -10.25
N LYS A 252 16.58 -45.82 -10.37
CA LYS A 252 15.35 -46.42 -10.88
C LYS A 252 15.49 -46.89 -12.33
N ALA A 253 16.20 -46.14 -13.16
CA ALA A 253 16.49 -46.54 -14.54
C ALA A 253 17.43 -47.75 -14.60
N ALA A 254 18.44 -47.83 -13.72
CA ALA A 254 19.34 -48.97 -13.61
C ALA A 254 18.62 -50.22 -13.07
N GLU A 255 17.78 -50.07 -12.05
CA GLU A 255 16.94 -51.15 -11.50
C GLU A 255 15.96 -51.69 -12.55
N ALA A 256 15.32 -50.81 -13.33
CA ALA A 256 14.45 -51.20 -14.43
C ALA A 256 15.20 -51.80 -15.64
N ALA A 257 16.49 -51.52 -15.81
CA ALA A 257 17.30 -52.11 -16.87
C ALA A 257 17.71 -53.56 -16.58
N GLY A 258 17.67 -53.99 -15.32
CA GLY A 258 18.16 -55.31 -14.89
C GLY A 258 19.69 -55.39 -14.86
N PRO A 259 20.26 -56.56 -14.49
CA PRO A 259 21.71 -56.78 -14.51
C PRO A 259 22.30 -56.56 -15.91
N ALA A 260 23.57 -56.13 -15.96
CA ALA A 260 24.30 -56.06 -17.22
C ALA A 260 24.53 -57.48 -17.77
N LEU A 261 24.62 -57.62 -19.10
CA LEU A 261 24.78 -58.92 -19.77
C LEU A 261 25.92 -59.77 -19.20
N ASP A 262 27.05 -59.15 -18.89
CA ASP A 262 28.25 -59.81 -18.34
C ASP A 262 28.10 -60.23 -16.87
N ASP A 263 27.09 -59.69 -16.17
CA ASP A 263 26.79 -60.00 -14.77
C ASP A 263 25.71 -61.08 -14.63
N ILE A 264 25.11 -61.54 -15.74
CA ILE A 264 24.11 -62.61 -15.76
C ILE A 264 24.83 -63.97 -15.72
N PRO A 265 24.61 -64.81 -14.69
CA PRO A 265 25.17 -66.16 -14.65
C PRO A 265 24.76 -66.97 -15.89
N PRO A 266 25.63 -67.85 -16.44
CA PRO A 266 25.31 -68.63 -17.65
C PRO A 266 23.99 -69.43 -17.57
N GLU A 267 23.68 -70.02 -16.41
CA GLU A 267 22.42 -70.75 -16.20
C GLU A 267 21.19 -69.81 -16.28
N GLU A 268 21.27 -68.64 -15.66
CA GLU A 268 20.20 -67.63 -15.68
C GLU A 268 20.07 -66.95 -17.05
N LEU A 269 21.19 -66.80 -17.76
CA LEU A 269 21.22 -66.27 -19.13
C LEU A 269 20.46 -67.19 -20.09
N LEU A 270 20.59 -68.51 -19.95
CA LEU A 270 19.84 -69.48 -20.74
C LEU A 270 18.34 -69.42 -20.43
N ASP A 271 17.96 -69.35 -19.15
CA ASP A 271 16.56 -69.20 -18.73
C ASP A 271 15.91 -67.93 -19.32
N HIS A 272 16.62 -66.79 -19.30
CA HIS A 272 16.14 -65.54 -19.88
C HIS A 272 16.04 -65.62 -21.42
N ILE A 273 16.98 -66.29 -22.10
CA ILE A 273 16.94 -66.47 -23.57
C ILE A 273 15.76 -67.37 -23.98
N GLU A 274 15.51 -68.45 -23.25
CA GLU A 274 14.35 -69.34 -23.49
C GLU A 274 13.04 -68.57 -23.30
N ALA A 275 12.91 -67.80 -22.21
CA ALA A 275 11.74 -66.97 -21.96
C ALA A 275 11.52 -65.90 -23.05
N ILE A 276 12.59 -65.29 -23.58
CA ILE A 276 12.50 -64.36 -24.71
C ILE A 276 11.97 -65.06 -25.96
N ARG A 277 12.48 -66.25 -26.29
CA ARG A 277 12.03 -67.01 -27.46
C ARG A 277 10.57 -67.42 -27.34
N GLU A 278 10.14 -67.87 -26.16
CA GLU A 278 8.73 -68.14 -25.88
C GLU A 278 7.87 -66.89 -26.12
N ILE A 279 8.29 -65.72 -25.62
CA ILE A 279 7.56 -64.45 -25.84
C ILE A 279 7.51 -64.05 -27.33
N MET A 280 8.60 -64.24 -28.08
CA MET A 280 8.67 -63.94 -29.52
C MET A 280 7.86 -64.91 -30.38
N GLU A 281 7.56 -66.12 -29.88
CA GLU A 281 6.59 -67.02 -30.51
C GLU A 281 5.13 -66.54 -30.32
N PHE A 282 4.84 -65.78 -29.26
CA PHE A 282 3.51 -65.25 -28.97
C PHE A 282 3.19 -63.94 -29.71
N SER A 283 4.17 -63.07 -29.99
CA SER A 283 3.97 -61.83 -30.73
C SER A 283 5.20 -61.46 -31.57
N ASP A 284 4.96 -60.92 -32.77
CA ASP A 284 5.97 -60.36 -33.68
C ASP A 284 6.09 -58.83 -33.57
N GLN A 285 5.25 -58.19 -32.73
CA GLN A 285 5.27 -56.75 -32.53
C GLN A 285 6.29 -56.36 -31.46
N GLU A 286 7.34 -55.65 -31.85
CA GLU A 286 8.41 -55.18 -30.95
C GLU A 286 7.90 -54.54 -29.66
N LYS A 287 6.84 -53.71 -29.74
CA LYS A 287 6.27 -53.06 -28.56
C LYS A 287 5.62 -54.04 -27.58
N GLU A 288 4.95 -55.06 -28.09
CA GLU A 288 4.31 -56.09 -27.26
C GLU A 288 5.36 -57.00 -26.64
N ILE A 289 6.38 -57.42 -27.42
CA ILE A 289 7.53 -58.20 -26.94
C ILE A 289 8.23 -57.47 -25.79
N ARG A 290 8.55 -56.19 -25.95
CA ARG A 290 9.22 -55.40 -24.90
C ARG A 290 8.40 -55.31 -23.62
N VAL A 291 7.08 -55.11 -23.72
CA VAL A 291 6.18 -55.06 -22.55
C VAL A 291 6.08 -56.41 -21.86
N MET A 292 6.00 -57.51 -22.62
CA MET A 292 5.94 -58.86 -22.06
C MET A 292 7.26 -59.25 -21.39
N CYS A 293 8.40 -58.94 -22.00
CA CYS A 293 9.71 -59.20 -21.40
C CYS A 293 9.92 -58.38 -20.12
N GLU A 294 9.46 -57.12 -20.08
CA GLU A 294 9.48 -56.28 -18.88
C GLU A 294 8.61 -56.86 -17.76
N GLN A 295 7.41 -57.37 -18.08
CA GLN A 295 6.51 -58.04 -17.11
C GLN A 295 7.08 -59.35 -16.58
N SER A 296 7.89 -60.05 -17.38
CA SER A 296 8.60 -61.28 -17.02
C SER A 296 9.94 -61.03 -16.33
N ALA A 297 10.27 -59.78 -15.98
CA ALA A 297 11.52 -59.38 -15.34
C ALA A 297 12.79 -59.76 -16.13
N ILE A 298 12.69 -59.83 -17.46
CA ILE A 298 13.80 -60.15 -18.34
C ILE A 298 14.70 -58.91 -18.48
N PRO A 299 16.04 -59.03 -18.29
CA PRO A 299 16.96 -57.91 -18.37
C PRO A 299 16.87 -57.17 -19.70
N LYS A 300 16.76 -55.84 -19.65
CA LYS A 300 16.57 -55.01 -20.84
C LYS A 300 17.69 -55.19 -21.88
N ALA A 301 18.93 -55.41 -21.43
CA ALA A 301 20.05 -55.67 -22.32
C ALA A 301 19.82 -56.89 -23.23
N LEU A 302 19.21 -57.95 -22.71
CA LEU A 302 18.86 -59.14 -23.49
C LEU A 302 17.68 -58.88 -24.42
N VAL A 303 16.67 -58.15 -23.96
CA VAL A 303 15.52 -57.75 -24.79
C VAL A 303 15.97 -56.87 -25.98
N ASP A 304 16.89 -55.93 -25.74
CA ASP A 304 17.44 -55.06 -26.77
C ASP A 304 18.23 -55.85 -27.82
N ILE A 305 19.01 -56.85 -27.40
CA ILE A 305 19.75 -57.77 -28.30
C ILE A 305 18.78 -58.65 -29.09
N ALA A 306 17.78 -59.25 -28.44
CA ALA A 306 16.81 -60.12 -29.10
C ALA A 306 16.00 -59.41 -30.20
N VAL A 307 15.65 -58.15 -29.97
CA VAL A 307 14.88 -57.34 -30.92
C VAL A 307 15.76 -56.77 -32.04
N SER A 308 16.99 -56.35 -31.74
CA SER A 308 17.82 -55.59 -32.69
C SER A 308 18.84 -56.47 -33.41
N GLU A 309 19.31 -57.54 -32.77
CA GLU A 309 20.44 -58.36 -33.21
C GLU A 309 20.21 -59.85 -32.87
N PRO A 310 19.20 -60.50 -33.49
CA PRO A 310 18.81 -61.87 -33.16
C PRO A 310 19.95 -62.89 -33.30
N ASP A 311 20.83 -62.72 -34.30
CA ASP A 311 21.99 -63.59 -34.49
C ASP A 311 22.96 -63.56 -33.29
N LYS A 312 23.05 -62.43 -32.57
CA LYS A 312 23.87 -62.31 -31.35
C LYS A 312 23.25 -63.00 -30.15
N LEU A 313 21.92 -63.13 -30.11
CA LEU A 313 21.23 -63.90 -29.07
C LEU A 313 21.64 -65.39 -29.14
N ASP A 314 21.76 -65.93 -30.35
CA ASP A 314 22.21 -67.31 -30.60
C ASP A 314 23.68 -67.54 -30.25
N GLU A 315 24.52 -66.52 -30.41
CA GLU A 315 25.92 -66.56 -29.98
C GLU A 315 26.04 -66.57 -28.45
N LEU A 316 25.20 -65.80 -27.75
CA LEU A 316 25.17 -65.75 -26.29
C LEU A 316 24.67 -67.07 -25.67
N GLU A 317 23.65 -67.69 -26.27
CA GLU A 317 23.16 -69.02 -25.87
C GLU A 317 24.29 -70.06 -25.95
N LYS A 318 24.97 -70.15 -27.10
CA LYS A 318 26.09 -71.09 -27.30
C LYS A 318 27.25 -70.85 -26.34
N GLN A 319 27.55 -69.59 -26.03
CA GLN A 319 28.60 -69.25 -25.07
C GLN A 319 28.21 -69.63 -23.64
N ALA A 320 26.93 -69.61 -23.30
CA ALA A 320 26.42 -69.98 -21.99
C ALA A 320 26.31 -71.52 -21.79
N GLU A 321 26.09 -72.29 -22.87
CA GLU A 321 26.02 -73.77 -22.84
C GLU A 321 27.38 -74.47 -22.66
N GLY A 322 28.50 -73.79 -22.97
CA GLY A 322 29.87 -74.29 -22.81
C GLY A 322 30.52 -74.82 -24.09
#